data_AF-A0A1I3LGU6-F1
#
_entry.id   AF-A0A1I3LGU6-F1
#
_cell.length_a   1.000
_cell.length_b   1.000
_cell.length_c   1.000
_cell.angle_alpha   90.00
_cell.angle_beta   90.00
_cell.angle_gamma   90.00
#
_symmetry.space_group_name_H-M   'P 1'
#
loop_
_entity.id
_entity.type
_entity.pdbx_description
1 polymer ?
#
loop_
_entity_poly.entity_id
_entity_poly.type
_entity_poly.pdbx_seq_one_letter_code
_entity_poly.pdbx_strand_id
1 'polypeptide(L)' 'MRLRFLGSTSEAGACPSLYETDHGTIVVQGLHVTDAEALGDLRHVLDGESAVEVPRELLVDIARRVLL' A
#
# COMPACT_ATOMS: atom_id res chain seq x y z
N MET A 1 -8.51 9.07 -11.81
CA MET A 1 -7.66 7.93 -11.44
C MET A 1 -8.42 6.62 -11.63
N ARG A 2 -7.86 5.72 -12.43
CA ARG A 2 -8.25 4.30 -12.56
C ARG A 2 -7.16 3.43 -11.95
N LEU A 3 -7.54 2.29 -11.39
CA LEU A 3 -6.61 1.36 -10.74
C LEU A 3 -6.52 0.04 -11.50
N ARG A 4 -5.30 -0.39 -11.80
CA ARG A 4 -4.98 -1.71 -12.34
C ARG A 4 -4.38 -2.57 -11.23
N PHE A 5 -4.98 -3.71 -10.96
CA PHE A 5 -4.49 -4.65 -9.94
C PHE A 5 -3.13 -5.22 -10.35
N LEU A 6 -2.16 -5.18 -9.43
CA LEU A 6 -0.82 -5.73 -9.62
C LEU A 6 -0.61 -7.02 -8.86
N GLY A 7 -1.26 -7.19 -7.71
CA GLY A 7 -1.15 -8.41 -6.91
C GLY A 7 -1.58 -8.22 -5.46
N SER A 8 -1.63 -9.35 -4.76
CA SER A 8 -1.85 -9.45 -3.32
C SER A 8 -1.05 -10.64 -2.77
N THR A 9 -0.67 -10.58 -1.51
CA THR A 9 -0.07 -11.72 -0.77
C THR A 9 -1.10 -12.48 0.07
N SER A 10 -2.39 -12.14 -0.03
CA SER A 10 -3.45 -12.83 0.70
C SER A 10 -4.08 -13.94 -0.15
N GLU A 11 -4.10 -15.16 0.38
CA GLU A 11 -4.74 -16.29 -0.27
C GLU A 11 -6.28 -16.33 -0.09
N ALA A 12 -6.83 -15.49 0.80
CA ALA A 12 -8.23 -15.59 1.23
C ALA A 12 -9.06 -14.30 1.02
N GLY A 13 -8.61 -13.38 0.16
CA GLY A 13 -9.44 -12.27 -0.32
C GLY A 13 -9.57 -11.05 0.58
N ALA A 14 -8.93 -11.03 1.75
CA ALA A 14 -8.76 -9.82 2.56
C ALA A 14 -7.32 -9.30 2.41
N CYS A 15 -7.15 -7.99 2.21
CA CYS A 15 -5.92 -7.19 2.20
C CYS A 15 -4.61 -7.88 2.67
N PRO A 16 -3.45 -7.55 2.05
CA PRO A 16 -3.19 -6.29 1.33
C PRO A 16 -2.90 -6.46 -0.16
N SER A 17 -3.07 -5.37 -0.91
CA SER A 17 -3.02 -5.37 -2.38
C SER A 17 -2.24 -4.18 -2.92
N LEU A 18 -1.65 -4.36 -4.10
CA LEU A 18 -0.94 -3.32 -4.84
C LEU A 18 -1.66 -3.02 -6.17
N TYR A 19 -1.74 -1.74 -6.52
CA TYR A 19 -2.34 -1.26 -7.76
C TYR A 19 -1.43 -0.25 -8.45
N GLU A 20 -1.48 -0.20 -9.77
CA GLU A 20 -0.94 0.91 -10.57
C GLU A 20 -2.07 1.85 -10.97
N THR A 21 -1.81 3.14 -10.95
CA THR A 21 -2.72 4.16 -11.46
C THR A 21 -2.51 4.39 -12.95
N ASP A 22 -3.52 4.93 -13.63
CA ASP A 22 -3.41 5.49 -14.98
C ASP A 22 -2.46 6.70 -15.11
N HIS A 23 -1.84 7.12 -14.00
CA HIS A 23 -0.83 8.19 -13.94
C HIS A 23 0.61 7.65 -13.74
N GLY A 24 0.82 6.33 -13.71
CA GLY A 24 2.13 5.72 -13.47
C GLY A 24 2.58 5.79 -12.01
N THR A 25 1.65 5.97 -11.07
CA THR A 25 1.91 5.91 -9.62
C THR A 25 1.37 4.62 -9.01
N ILE A 26 1.76 4.32 -7.78
CA ILE A 26 1.35 3.09 -7.07
C ILE A 26 0.39 3.44 -5.94
N VAL A 27 -0.66 2.62 -5.79
CA VAL A 27 -1.58 2.65 -4.65
C VAL A 27 -1.43 1.35 -3.85
N VAL A 28 -1.25 1.50 -2.54
CA VAL A 28 -1.18 0.40 -1.57
C VAL A 28 -2.48 0.34 -0.78
N GLN A 29 -3.13 -0.82 -0.77
CA GLN A 29 -4.28 -1.09 0.08
C GLN A 29 -3.83 -1.95 1.27
N GLY A 30 -4.05 -1.48 2.49
CA GLY A 30 -3.66 -2.17 3.72
C GLY A 30 -4.55 -1.85 4.91
N LEU A 31 -4.09 -2.23 6.10
CA LEU A 31 -4.75 -1.91 7.36
C LEU A 31 -4.39 -0.48 7.77
N HIS A 32 -5.39 0.33 8.11
CA HIS A 32 -5.16 1.71 8.56
C HIS A 32 -4.36 1.72 9.87
N VAL A 33 -3.31 2.52 9.95
CA VAL A 33 -2.52 2.68 11.18
C VAL A 33 -3.29 3.57 12.15
N THR A 34 -3.78 3.00 13.27
CA THR A 34 -4.53 3.75 14.30
C THR A 34 -3.74 3.97 15.59
N ASP A 35 -2.56 3.39 15.71
CA ASP A 35 -1.70 3.55 16.88
C ASP A 35 -1.11 4.96 16.94
N ALA A 36 -1.35 5.66 18.05
CA ALA A 36 -0.99 7.07 18.17
C ALA A 36 0.53 7.30 18.26
N GLU A 37 1.29 6.35 18.81
CA GLU A 37 2.74 6.44 18.89
C GLU A 37 3.34 6.27 17.49
N ALA A 38 2.91 5.23 16.76
CA ALA A 38 3.32 5.00 15.37
C ALA A 38 2.94 6.17 14.44
N LEU A 39 1.76 6.77 14.63
CA LEU A 39 1.36 7.97 13.89
C LEU A 39 2.24 9.19 14.24
N GLY A 40 2.69 9.30 15.50
CA GLY A 40 3.62 10.35 15.94
C GLY A 40 5.02 10.26 15.30
N ASP A 41 5.42 9.07 14.85
CA ASP A 41 6.68 8.83 14.15
C ASP A 41 6.65 9.24 12.67
N LEU A 42 5.47 9.42 12.07
CA LEU A 42 5.34 9.87 10.69
C LEU A 42 5.82 11.32 10.54
N ARG A 43 6.47 11.61 9.42
CA ARG A 43 7.04 12.94 9.13
C ARG A 43 6.23 13.66 8.08
N HIS A 44 5.97 14.94 8.30
CA HIS A 44 5.36 15.85 7.33
C HIS A 44 3.97 15.41 6.83
N VAL A 45 3.20 14.71 7.66
CA VAL A 45 1.82 14.32 7.33
C VAL A 45 0.98 15.58 7.14
N LEU A 46 0.40 15.73 5.95
CA LEU A 46 -0.47 16.84 5.59
C LEU A 46 -1.95 16.52 5.86
N ASP A 47 -2.79 17.55 5.83
CA ASP A 47 -4.23 17.38 5.90
C ASP A 47 -4.73 16.46 4.78
N GLY A 48 -5.44 15.40 5.17
CA GLY A 48 -5.96 14.39 4.25
C GLY A 48 -5.01 13.23 3.94
N GLU A 49 -3.78 13.24 4.49
CA GLU A 49 -2.87 12.10 4.42
C GLU A 49 -3.10 11.11 5.56
N SER A 50 -2.77 9.84 5.31
CA SER A 50 -2.91 8.73 6.25
C SER A 50 -1.92 7.63 5.90
N ALA A 51 -1.65 6.73 6.84
CA ALA A 51 -0.80 5.57 6.63
C ALA A 51 -1.58 4.25 6.70
N VAL A 52 -1.09 3.26 5.96
CA VAL A 52 -1.51 1.86 6.09
C VAL A 52 -0.29 0.98 6.39
N GLU A 53 -0.52 -0.08 7.15
CA GLU A 53 0.45 -1.13 7.38
C GLU A 53 0.19 -2.30 6.40
N VAL A 54 1.26 -2.77 5.78
CA VAL A 54 1.27 -3.94 4.89
C VAL A 54 2.53 -4.77 5.12
N PRO A 55 2.49 -6.09 4.91
CA PRO A 55 3.68 -6.93 4.93
C PRO A 55 4.71 -6.47 3.89
N ARG A 56 5.98 -6.50 4.26
CA ARG A 56 7.09 -6.07 3.41
C ARG A 56 7.16 -6.85 2.11
N GLU A 57 6.89 -8.15 2.19
CA GLU A 57 6.91 -9.09 1.05
C GLU A 57 5.91 -8.70 -0.03
N LEU A 58 4.80 -8.03 0.29
CA LEU A 58 3.84 -7.52 -0.70
C LEU A 58 4.56 -6.61 -1.71
N LEU A 59 5.33 -5.65 -1.21
CA LEU A 59 6.05 -4.71 -2.07
C LEU A 59 7.18 -5.39 -2.82
N VAL A 60 8.00 -6.18 -2.13
CA VAL A 60 9.20 -6.79 -2.71
C VAL A 60 8.83 -7.79 -3.81
N ASP A 61 7.86 -8.67 -3.54
CA ASP A 61 7.53 -9.75 -4.46
C ASP A 61 6.75 -9.24 -5.67
N ILE A 62 5.80 -8.32 -5.47
CA ILE A 62 5.04 -7.74 -6.58
C ILE A 62 5.96 -6.86 -7.43
N ALA A 63 6.76 -5.97 -6.83
CA ALA A 63 7.65 -5.10 -7.60
C ALA A 63 8.60 -5.89 -8.50
N ARG A 64 9.18 -6.99 -7.98
CA ARG A 64 10.05 -7.88 -8.77
C ARG A 64 9.37 -8.55 -9.95
N ARG A 65 8.06 -8.80 -9.87
CA ARG A 65 7.31 -9.54 -10.90
C ARG A 65 6.75 -8.62 -11.98
N VAL A 66 6.37 -7.39 -11.63
CA VAL A 66 5.57 -6.53 -12.53
C VAL A 66 6.02 -5.07 -12.65
N LEU A 67 7.02 -4.61 -11.89
CA LEU A 67 7.51 -3.22 -11.95
C LEU A 67 8.98 -3.09 -12.39
N LEU A 68 9.72 -4.21 -12.47
CA LEU A 68 11.10 -4.31 -12.97
C LEU A 68 11.12 -5.14 -14.26
#